data_AF-A0A352S6Z3-F1
#
_entry.id   AF-A0A352S6Z3-F1
#
_cell.length_a   1.000
_cell.length_b   1.000
_cell.length_c   1.000
_cell.angle_alpha   90.00
_cell.angle_beta   90.00
_cell.angle_gamma   90.00
#
_symmetry.space_group_name_H-M   'P 1'
#
loop_
_entity.id
_entity.type
_entity.pdbx_description
1 polymer ?
#
loop_
_entity_poly.entity_id
_entity_poly.type
_entity_poly.pdbx_seq_one_letter_code
_entity_poly.pdbx_strand_id
1 'polypeptide(L)'
;EYSALVAAGVIPFAEAVPLVRFRAQAMQEAVPVGEGGMAAILGLSDDDVRAACAEAAAAGAGVVEAVNFNAPSQVVIAGNKGAVEKACEIAKAKGAKRALPLPVS
;
A
#
# COMPACT_ATOMS: atom_id res chain seq x y z
N GLU A 1 -10.89 4.15 9.54
CA GLU A 1 -10.97 5.47 10.20
C GLU A 1 -12.38 6.06 10.22
N TYR A 2 -13.05 6.26 9.07
CA TYR A 2 -14.41 6.83 9.04
C TYR A 2 -15.41 6.18 10.00
N SER A 3 -15.46 4.85 10.08
CA SER A 3 -16.33 4.14 11.04
C SER A 3 -16.01 4.45 12.50
N ALA A 4 -14.73 4.58 12.85
CA ALA A 4 -14.29 4.97 14.19
C ALA A 4 -14.67 6.43 14.50
N LEU A 5 -14.54 7.34 13.52
CA LEU A 5 -14.96 8.73 13.67
C LEU A 5 -16.47 8.87 13.87
N VAL A 6 -17.27 8.04 13.21
CA VAL A 6 -18.72 7.96 13.45
C VAL A 6 -19.00 7.42 14.85
N ALA A 7 -18.35 6.34 15.26
CA ALA A 7 -18.52 5.76 16.60
C ALA A 7 -18.11 6.73 17.73
N ALA A 8 -17.11 7.57 17.48
CA ALA A 8 -16.66 8.62 18.39
C ALA A 8 -17.54 9.89 18.35
N GLY A 9 -18.56 9.95 17.50
CA GLY A 9 -19.45 11.12 17.36
C GLY A 9 -18.83 12.33 16.67
N VAL A 10 -17.68 12.17 16.01
CA VAL A 10 -16.97 13.26 15.31
C VAL A 10 -17.63 13.58 13.97
N ILE A 11 -18.12 12.56 13.27
CA ILE A 11 -18.81 12.70 11.98
C ILE A 11 -20.18 12.03 12.08
N PRO A 12 -21.29 12.70 11.71
CA PRO A 12 -22.59 12.06 11.64
C PRO A 12 -22.60 10.91 10.62
N PHE A 13 -23.25 9.79 10.95
CA PHE A 13 -23.33 8.62 10.07
C PHE A 13 -23.85 8.98 8.66
N ALA A 14 -24.88 9.83 8.59
CA ALA A 14 -25.50 10.26 7.33
C ALA A 14 -24.54 11.04 6.41
N GLU A 15 -23.51 11.69 6.97
CA GLU A 15 -22.48 12.42 6.23
C GLU A 15 -21.28 11.53 5.87
N ALA A 16 -20.94 10.57 6.74
CA ALA A 16 -19.80 9.68 6.53
C ALA A 16 -19.99 8.77 5.30
N VAL A 17 -21.20 8.25 5.06
CA VAL A 17 -21.48 7.34 3.94
C VAL A 17 -21.21 7.98 2.57
N PRO A 18 -21.81 9.13 2.21
CA PRO A 18 -21.51 9.77 0.92
C PRO A 18 -20.05 10.22 0.80
N LEU A 19 -19.41 10.61 1.91
CA LEU A 19 -17.99 10.98 1.92
C LEU A 19 -17.07 9.80 1.59
N VAL A 20 -17.31 8.63 2.17
CA VAL A 20 -16.55 7.40 1.85
C VAL A 20 -16.76 7.00 0.39
N ARG A 21 -17.99 7.11 -0.13
CA ARG A 21 -18.29 6.85 -1.55
C ARG A 21 -17.52 7.81 -2.46
N PHE A 22 -17.57 9.11 -2.19
CA PHE A 22 -16.87 10.11 -2.99
C PHE A 22 -15.36 9.86 -3.02
N ARG A 23 -14.77 9.56 -1.86
CA ARG A 23 -13.35 9.20 -1.77
C ARG A 23 -13.02 8.00 -2.65
N ALA A 24 -13.84 6.95 -2.62
CA ALA A 24 -13.62 5.76 -3.45
C ALA A 24 -13.70 6.09 -4.95
N GLN A 25 -14.66 6.91 -5.37
CA GLN A 25 -14.78 7.36 -6.76
C GLN A 25 -13.55 8.16 -7.19
N ALA A 26 -13.13 9.15 -6.40
CA ALA A 26 -11.96 9.97 -6.70
C ALA A 26 -10.66 9.13 -6.80
N MET A 27 -10.50 8.13 -5.93
CA MET A 27 -9.36 7.20 -6.00
C MET A 27 -9.37 6.39 -7.30
N GLN A 28 -10.54 5.89 -7.71
CA GLN A 28 -10.67 5.09 -8.93
C GLN A 28 -10.49 5.92 -10.21
N GLU A 29 -10.92 7.17 -10.21
CA GLU A 29 -10.72 8.12 -11.31
C GLU A 29 -9.25 8.53 -11.45
N ALA A 30 -8.52 8.62 -10.33
CA ALA A 30 -7.11 9.00 -10.33
C ALA A 30 -6.17 7.88 -10.80
N VAL A 31 -6.49 6.61 -10.47
CA VAL A 31 -5.68 5.45 -10.86
C VAL A 31 -6.60 4.35 -11.42
N PRO A 32 -6.56 4.10 -12.74
CA PRO A 32 -7.33 3.03 -13.36
C PRO A 32 -7.03 1.65 -12.76
N VAL A 33 -8.05 0.78 -12.77
CA VAL A 33 -7.93 -0.61 -12.30
C VAL A 33 -6.77 -1.30 -13.02
N GLY A 34 -5.86 -1.90 -12.24
CA GLY A 34 -4.74 -2.67 -12.76
C GLY A 34 -3.43 -1.90 -12.94
N GLU A 35 -3.44 -0.57 -12.86
CA GLU A 35 -2.21 0.24 -12.90
C GLU A 35 -1.48 0.29 -11.55
N GLY A 36 -2.26 0.37 -10.47
CA GLY A 36 -1.77 0.31 -9.09
C GLY A 36 -1.64 -1.12 -8.56
N GLY A 37 -0.84 -1.29 -7.52
CA GLY A 37 -0.69 -2.54 -6.80
C GLY A 37 -0.30 -2.35 -5.34
N MET A 38 -0.48 -3.39 -4.54
CA MET A 38 -0.02 -3.46 -3.15
C MET A 38 0.56 -4.84 -2.85
N ALA A 39 1.55 -4.89 -1.96
CA ALA A 39 2.11 -6.15 -1.49
C ALA A 39 2.51 -6.08 -0.01
N ALA A 40 2.34 -7.19 0.71
CA ALA A 40 2.81 -7.33 2.08
C ALA A 40 4.21 -7.96 2.09
N ILE A 41 5.16 -7.29 2.74
CA ILE A 41 6.53 -7.75 2.97
C ILE A 41 6.66 -8.19 4.43
N LEU A 42 7.09 -9.44 4.63
CA LEU A 42 7.23 -10.05 5.95
C LEU A 42 8.67 -10.48 6.19
N GLY A 43 9.18 -10.20 7.38
CA GLY A 43 10.50 -10.66 7.84
C GLY A 43 11.67 -9.73 7.51
N LEU A 44 11.40 -8.47 7.15
CA LEU A 44 12.42 -7.43 6.96
C LEU A 44 12.20 -6.25 7.91
N SER A 45 13.25 -5.51 8.24
CA SER A 45 13.11 -4.25 8.95
C SER A 45 12.40 -3.18 8.11
N ASP A 46 11.83 -2.16 8.75
CA ASP A 46 11.19 -1.05 8.06
C ASP A 46 12.15 -0.34 7.09
N ASP A 47 13.41 -0.20 7.48
CA ASP A 47 14.46 0.43 6.66
C ASP A 47 14.83 -0.44 5.46
N ASP A 48 14.91 -1.77 5.63
CA ASP A 48 15.16 -2.69 4.51
C ASP A 48 14.02 -2.67 3.49
N VAL A 49 12.77 -2.53 3.95
CA VAL A 49 11.61 -2.39 3.06
C VAL A 49 11.65 -1.06 2.32
N ARG A 50 11.96 0.05 3.02
CA ARG A 50 12.15 1.37 2.37
C ARG A 50 13.27 1.32 1.33
N ALA A 51 14.38 0.65 1.63
CA ALA A 51 15.48 0.46 0.69
C ALA A 51 15.06 -0.36 -0.54
N ALA A 52 14.29 -1.44 -0.35
CA ALA A 52 13.76 -2.23 -1.46
C ALA A 52 12.84 -1.41 -2.38
N CYS A 53 12.01 -0.53 -1.81
CA CYS A 53 11.19 0.42 -2.58
C CYS A 53 12.04 1.41 -3.36
N ALA A 54 13.06 2.02 -2.72
CA ALA A 54 13.94 2.98 -3.37
C ALA A 54 14.75 2.36 -4.51
N GLU A 55 15.27 1.14 -4.34
CA GLU A 55 15.97 0.40 -5.38
C GLU A 55 15.05 0.04 -6.56
N ALA A 56 13.79 -0.36 -6.28
CA ALA A 56 12.81 -0.63 -7.32
C ALA A 56 12.46 0.63 -8.13
N ALA A 57 12.28 1.77 -7.45
CA ALA A 57 12.04 3.05 -8.10
C ALA A 57 13.23 3.52 -8.95
N ALA A 58 14.46 3.39 -8.42
CA ALA A 58 15.69 3.72 -9.13
C ALA A 58 15.94 2.85 -10.38
N ALA A 59 15.42 1.62 -10.39
CA ALA A 59 15.45 0.74 -11.56
C ALA A 59 14.46 1.15 -12.67
N GLY A 60 13.72 2.24 -12.50
CA GLY A 60 12.79 2.77 -13.51
C GLY A 60 11.46 2.01 -13.61
N ALA A 61 11.10 1.22 -12.59
CA ALA A 61 9.88 0.42 -12.59
C ALA A 61 8.59 1.22 -12.26
N GLY A 62 8.72 2.52 -11.97
CA GLY A 62 7.65 3.40 -11.49
C GLY A 62 7.80 3.75 -10.01
N VAL A 63 6.75 4.32 -9.43
CA VAL A 63 6.71 4.71 -8.01
C VAL A 63 6.30 3.51 -7.16
N VAL A 64 6.99 3.29 -6.04
CA VAL A 64 6.60 2.34 -5.00
C VAL A 64 7.12 2.82 -3.65
N GLU A 65 6.29 2.72 -2.62
CA GLU A 65 6.61 3.19 -1.27
C GLU A 65 6.11 2.22 -0.20
N ALA A 66 6.74 2.25 0.98
CA ALA A 66 6.22 1.62 2.18
C ALA A 66 5.09 2.48 2.76
N VAL A 67 3.86 1.95 2.75
CA VAL A 67 2.63 2.72 3.04
C VAL A 67 1.95 2.32 4.34
N ASN A 68 2.17 1.10 4.85
CA ASN A 68 1.65 0.70 6.16
C ASN A 68 2.66 -0.13 6.93
N PHE A 69 2.96 0.30 8.15
CA PHE A 69 3.82 -0.40 9.12
C PHE A 69 2.91 -1.13 10.11
N ASN A 70 2.46 -2.33 9.75
CA ASN A 70 1.41 -3.04 10.47
C ASN A 70 1.90 -3.66 11.77
N ALA A 71 3.13 -4.16 11.78
CA ALA A 71 3.78 -4.77 12.94
C ALA A 71 5.30 -4.81 12.72
N PRO A 72 6.10 -5.08 13.76
CA PRO A 72 7.52 -5.37 13.57
C PRO A 72 7.71 -6.45 12.51
N SER A 73 8.54 -6.15 11.52
CA SER A 73 8.78 -7.03 10.37
C SER A 73 7.58 -7.32 9.47
N GLN A 74 6.54 -6.49 9.48
CA GLN A 74 5.43 -6.57 8.53
C GLN A 74 5.07 -5.18 8.00
N VAL A 75 5.47 -4.93 6.76
CA VAL A 75 5.23 -3.66 6.07
C VAL A 75 4.49 -3.92 4.76
N VAL A 76 3.51 -3.09 4.45
CA VAL A 76 2.84 -3.09 3.14
C VAL A 76 3.45 -2.01 2.27
N ILE A 77 3.74 -2.37 1.04
CA ILE A 77 4.18 -1.45 -0.01
C ILE A 77 3.05 -1.24 -1.03
N ALA A 78 3.00 -0.05 -1.63
CA ALA A 78 2.04 0.29 -2.67
C ALA A 78 2.66 1.20 -3.73
N GLY A 79 2.10 1.19 -4.93
CA GLY A 79 2.56 2.02 -6.03
C GLY A 79 2.13 1.48 -7.38
N ASN A 80 2.88 1.81 -8.44
CA ASN A 80 2.69 1.22 -9.76
C ASN A 80 2.90 -0.29 -9.67
N LYS A 81 2.06 -1.06 -10.36
CA LYS A 81 2.07 -2.52 -10.30
C LYS A 81 3.45 -3.13 -10.59
N GLY A 82 4.12 -2.66 -11.66
CA GLY A 82 5.48 -3.11 -12.00
C GLY A 82 6.52 -2.76 -10.94
N ALA A 83 6.43 -1.59 -10.32
CA ALA A 83 7.32 -1.17 -9.23
C ALA A 83 7.11 -2.02 -7.97
N VAL A 84 5.86 -2.35 -7.63
CA VAL A 84 5.52 -3.23 -6.51
C VAL A 84 6.04 -4.65 -6.73
N GLU A 85 5.86 -5.20 -7.94
CA GLU A 85 6.42 -6.50 -8.32
C GLU A 85 7.94 -6.49 -8.20
N LYS A 86 8.61 -5.44 -8.68
CA LYS A 86 10.06 -5.31 -8.59
C LYS A 86 10.56 -5.20 -7.14
N ALA A 87 9.88 -4.40 -6.32
CA ALA A 87 10.20 -4.27 -4.90
C ALA A 87 10.01 -5.61 -4.16
N CYS A 88 9.03 -6.44 -4.55
CA CYS A 88 8.86 -7.77 -4.00
C CYS A 88 10.03 -8.71 -4.32
N GLU A 89 10.58 -8.66 -5.54
CA GLU A 89 11.79 -9.41 -5.92
C GLU A 89 12.99 -8.99 -5.07
N ILE A 90 13.21 -7.67 -4.96
CA ILE A 90 14.33 -7.10 -4.19
C ILE A 90 14.19 -7.44 -2.71
N ALA A 91 12.98 -7.33 -2.13
CA ALA A 91 12.72 -7.69 -0.75
C ALA A 91 13.01 -9.18 -0.50
N LYS A 92 12.61 -10.09 -1.40
CA LYS A 92 12.96 -11.52 -1.29
C LYS A 92 14.47 -11.74 -1.36
N ALA A 93 15.18 -11.05 -2.26
CA ALA A 93 16.64 -11.14 -2.36
C ALA A 93 17.36 -10.62 -1.09
N LYS A 94 16.76 -9.64 -0.40
CA LYS A 94 17.24 -9.10 0.89
C LYS A 94 16.88 -9.97 2.10
N GLY A 95 16.19 -11.10 1.91
CA GLY A 95 15.87 -12.05 2.97
C GLY A 95 14.45 -11.94 3.54
N ALA A 96 13.52 -11.25 2.86
CA ALA A 96 12.11 -11.28 3.25
C ALA A 96 11.61 -12.73 3.26
N LYS A 97 10.99 -13.13 4.38
CA LYS A 97 10.34 -14.44 4.51
C LYS A 97 9.22 -14.61 3.48
N ARG A 98 8.46 -13.54 3.24
CA ARG A 98 7.39 -13.50 2.22
C ARG A 98 7.29 -12.10 1.62
N ALA A 99 6.99 -12.04 0.33
CA ALA A 99 6.52 -10.83 -0.36
C ALA A 99 5.29 -11.24 -1.18
N LEU A 100 4.11 -10.74 -0.79
CA LEU A 100 2.82 -11.25 -1.23
C LEU A 100 1.99 -10.13 -1.85
N PRO A 101 1.62 -10.22 -3.14
CA PRO A 101 0.63 -9.34 -3.72
C PRO A 101 -0.69 -9.43 -2.95
N LEU A 102 -1.33 -8.28 -2.74
CA LEU A 102 -2.63 -8.20 -2.07
C LEU A 102 -3.73 -8.01 -3.12
N PRO A 103 -4.88 -8.69 -2.97
CA PRO A 103 -6.05 -8.42 -3.79
C PRO A 103 -6.63 -7.08 -3.37
N VAL A 104 -6.28 -6.02 -4.11
CA VAL A 104 -6.84 -4.69 -3.95
C VAL A 104 -7.66 -4.38 -5.20
N SER A 105 -8.93 -4.03 -4.98
CA SER A 105 -9.92 -3.67 -5.99
C SER A 105 -9.93 -2.18 -6.25
#